data_AF-A0A954WL77-F1
#
_entry.id   AF-A0A954WL77-F1
#
_cell.length_a   1.000
_cell.length_b   1.000
_cell.length_c   1.000
_cell.angle_alpha   90.00
_cell.angle_beta   90.00
_cell.angle_gamma   90.00
#
_symmetry.space_group_name_H-M   'P 1'
#
loop_
_entity.id
_entity.type
_entity.pdbx_description
1 polymer ?
#
loop_
_entity_poly.entity_id
_entity_poly.type
_entity_poly.pdbx_seq_one_letter_code
_entity_poly.pdbx_strand_id
1 'polypeptide(L)'
;MTRRDPQHWGQFSRFPAEQGTVICSPPAAGSGYWVGAPGAMYDATDGSFYLIYRVRRPRGVQPDRGAEIHLLRGSDGVQFEEIWSGTKDQLSTTSIERCGLRRLGPDRWALYVSYVDPADGRWRIDVCEAASPDKFDLRNCRPILTAADIDADGVKEPFLF
;
A
#
# COMPACT_ATOMS: atom_id res chain seq x y z
N MET A 1 0.80 23.88 28.25
CA MET A 1 -0.54 23.62 27.68
C MET A 1 -1.12 22.41 28.40
N THR A 2 -2.39 22.47 28.81
CA THR A 2 -3.03 21.36 29.56
C THR A 2 -3.54 20.31 28.58
N ARG A 3 -3.81 19.06 29.03
CA ARG A 3 -4.40 17.99 28.18
C ARG A 3 -5.78 18.34 27.60
N ARG A 4 -6.38 19.46 28.01
CA ARG A 4 -7.69 19.96 27.52
C ARG A 4 -7.55 21.12 26.52
N ASP A 5 -6.32 21.53 26.20
CA ASP A 5 -6.06 22.54 25.20
C ASP A 5 -6.27 21.93 23.80
N PRO A 6 -7.15 22.49 22.95
CA PRO A 6 -7.39 21.98 21.59
C PRO A 6 -6.16 22.08 20.67
N GLN A 7 -5.11 22.82 21.08
CA GLN A 7 -3.81 22.86 20.43
C GLN A 7 -2.76 21.97 21.12
N HIS A 8 -3.16 21.14 22.08
CA HIS A 8 -2.30 20.11 22.66
C HIS A 8 -2.09 18.98 21.65
N TRP A 9 -1.24 19.24 20.66
CA TRP A 9 -0.64 18.19 19.84
C TRP A 9 0.05 17.21 20.78
N GLY A 10 -0.28 15.92 20.66
CA GLY A 10 0.40 14.88 21.43
C GLY A 10 1.91 15.07 21.32
N GLN A 11 2.64 14.97 22.43
CA GLN A 11 4.09 14.95 22.36
C GLN A 11 4.47 13.74 21.52
N PHE A 12 4.96 13.98 20.30
CA PHE A 12 5.56 12.94 19.50
C PHE A 12 6.81 12.49 20.24
N SER A 13 6.80 11.25 20.73
CA SER A 13 8.02 10.56 21.13
C SER A 13 9.01 10.71 19.97
N ARG A 14 10.25 11.13 20.25
CA ARG A 14 11.30 11.10 19.22
C ARG A 14 11.34 9.68 18.67
N PHE A 15 11.17 9.52 17.36
CA PHE A 15 11.30 8.25 16.66
C PHE A 15 12.77 8.12 16.23
N PRO A 16 13.60 7.35 16.96
CA PRO A 16 14.99 7.12 16.57
C PRO A 16 15.00 6.20 15.35
N ALA A 17 14.87 6.76 14.16
CA ALA A 17 14.80 5.99 12.92
C ALA A 17 16.03 5.08 12.73
N GLU A 18 17.17 5.48 13.26
CA GLU A 18 18.42 4.72 13.28
C GLU A 18 18.36 3.43 14.13
N GLN A 19 17.42 3.35 15.07
CA GLN A 19 17.15 2.14 15.87
C GLN A 19 16.05 1.27 15.25
N GLY A 20 15.53 1.65 14.08
CA GLY A 20 14.50 0.90 13.38
C GLY A 20 15.00 -0.44 12.84
N THR A 21 14.10 -1.41 12.73
CA THR A 21 14.37 -2.68 12.03
C THR A 21 13.94 -2.55 10.56
N VAL A 22 14.85 -2.87 9.64
CA VAL A 22 14.53 -2.94 8.22
C VAL A 22 13.76 -4.21 7.94
N ILE A 23 12.51 -4.07 7.48
CA ILE A 23 11.66 -5.21 7.11
C ILE A 23 11.91 -5.64 5.66
N CYS A 24 12.05 -4.67 4.75
CA CYS A 24 12.25 -4.94 3.32
C CYS A 24 13.37 -4.06 2.77
N SER A 25 14.25 -4.66 1.99
CA SER A 25 15.32 -3.97 1.26
C SER A 25 14.93 -3.77 -0.20
N PRO A 26 15.43 -2.71 -0.87
CA PRO A 26 15.31 -2.59 -2.32
C PRO A 26 15.84 -3.82 -3.04
N PRO A 27 15.32 -4.17 -4.23
CA PRO A 27 15.71 -5.40 -4.94
C PRO A 27 17.16 -5.36 -5.47
N ALA A 28 17.78 -4.18 -5.53
CA ALA A 28 19.19 -4.00 -5.85
C ALA A 28 19.71 -2.67 -5.29
N ALA A 29 21.03 -2.51 -5.26
CA ALA A 29 21.66 -1.24 -4.94
C ALA A 29 21.61 -0.26 -6.13
N GLY A 30 21.67 1.04 -5.83
CA GLY A 30 21.82 2.10 -6.83
C GLY A 30 20.57 2.96 -7.03
N SER A 31 20.73 4.06 -7.77
CA SER A 31 19.69 5.05 -7.98
C SER A 31 18.48 4.46 -8.71
N GLY A 32 17.29 4.71 -8.18
CA GLY A 32 16.02 4.28 -8.78
C GLY A 32 15.44 2.99 -8.21
N TYR A 33 16.29 2.09 -7.69
CA TYR A 33 15.85 0.94 -6.92
C TYR A 33 15.33 1.37 -5.56
N TRP A 34 14.11 0.96 -5.25
CA TRP A 34 13.43 1.40 -4.04
C TRP A 34 12.30 0.45 -3.65
N VAL A 35 12.08 0.31 -2.35
CA VAL A 35 10.91 -0.35 -1.76
C VAL A 35 10.27 0.64 -0.79
N GLY A 36 8.94 0.71 -0.78
CA GLY A 36 8.25 1.60 0.15
C GLY A 36 6.82 1.91 -0.26
N ALA A 37 6.39 3.14 0.04
CA ALA A 37 4.98 3.54 0.06
C ALA A 37 4.16 2.57 0.92
N PRO A 38 4.58 2.34 2.18
CA PRO A 38 4.01 1.27 2.98
C PRO A 38 2.57 1.57 3.43
N GLY A 39 1.75 0.54 3.42
CA GLY A 39 0.51 0.46 4.19
C GLY A 39 0.69 -0.56 5.30
N ALA A 40 0.24 -0.26 6.52
CA ALA A 40 0.28 -1.20 7.63
C ALA A 40 -1.08 -1.25 8.32
N MET A 41 -1.50 -2.44 8.74
CA MET A 41 -2.75 -2.67 9.45
C MET A 41 -2.52 -3.78 10.48
N TYR A 42 -3.03 -3.61 11.69
CA TYR A 42 -3.15 -4.70 12.67
C TYR A 42 -4.59 -5.22 12.67
N ASP A 43 -4.75 -6.52 12.51
CA ASP A 43 -6.04 -7.21 12.62
C ASP A 43 -6.13 -7.95 13.95
N ALA A 44 -7.01 -7.49 14.84
CA ALA A 44 -7.15 -8.08 16.18
C ALA A 44 -7.82 -9.46 16.16
N THR A 45 -8.57 -9.79 15.11
CA THR A 45 -9.21 -11.12 14.96
C THR A 45 -8.17 -12.18 14.63
N ASP A 46 -7.23 -11.87 13.74
CA ASP A 46 -6.12 -12.75 13.37
C ASP A 46 -4.89 -12.60 14.29
N GLY A 47 -4.91 -11.61 15.19
CA GLY A 47 -3.75 -11.24 16.00
C GLY A 47 -2.51 -10.92 15.17
N SER A 48 -2.69 -10.37 13.97
CA SER A 48 -1.64 -10.28 12.94
C SER A 48 -1.47 -8.86 12.41
N PHE A 49 -0.21 -8.49 12.18
CA PHE A 49 0.19 -7.33 11.39
C PHE A 49 0.22 -7.69 9.92
N TYR A 50 -0.30 -6.80 9.09
CA TYR A 50 -0.22 -6.86 7.64
C TYR A 50 0.56 -5.65 7.14
N LEU A 51 1.58 -5.89 6.32
CA LEU A 51 2.41 -4.87 5.70
C LEU A 51 2.28 -4.97 4.19
N ILE A 52 1.88 -3.87 3.54
CA ILE A 52 1.89 -3.74 2.09
C ILE A 52 2.99 -2.76 1.70
N TYR A 53 3.72 -3.07 0.65
CA TYR A 53 4.63 -2.13 0.00
C TYR A 53 4.63 -2.33 -1.50
N ARG A 54 5.19 -1.35 -2.22
CA ARG A 54 5.48 -1.50 -3.65
C ARG A 54 6.99 -1.55 -3.89
N VAL A 55 7.35 -2.20 -5.00
CA VAL A 55 8.73 -2.25 -5.49
C VAL A 55 8.87 -1.35 -6.71
N ARG A 56 9.99 -0.63 -6.75
CA ARG A 56 10.35 0.26 -7.85
C ARG A 56 11.75 -0.04 -8.34
N ARG A 57 11.89 -0.10 -9.66
CA ARG A 57 13.16 -0.20 -10.38
C ARG A 57 13.43 1.09 -11.17
N PRO A 58 14.68 1.33 -11.59
CA PRO A 58 15.01 2.41 -12.53
C PRO A 58 14.22 2.25 -13.84
N ARG A 59 13.97 3.37 -14.53
CA ARG A 59 13.31 3.34 -15.85
C ARG A 59 14.11 2.49 -16.83
N GLY A 60 13.42 1.66 -17.60
CA GLY A 60 14.02 0.80 -18.63
C GLY A 60 14.59 -0.53 -18.11
N VAL A 61 14.56 -0.77 -16.79
CA VAL A 61 14.86 -2.09 -16.20
C VAL A 61 13.55 -2.85 -16.06
N GLN A 62 13.42 -4.00 -16.70
CA GLN A 62 12.19 -4.81 -16.60
C GLN A 62 12.15 -5.66 -15.31
N PRO A 63 10.99 -5.80 -14.65
CA PRO A 63 9.75 -5.08 -14.94
C PRO A 63 9.87 -3.60 -14.53
N ASP A 64 9.38 -2.71 -15.40
CA ASP A 64 9.58 -1.25 -15.31
C ASP A 64 8.99 -0.64 -14.02
N ARG A 65 9.22 0.65 -13.80
CA ARG A 65 8.85 1.38 -12.58
C ARG A 65 7.42 1.07 -12.07
N GLY A 66 7.30 0.86 -10.76
CA GLY A 66 5.99 0.71 -10.09
C GLY A 66 5.30 -0.60 -10.47
N ALA A 67 6.09 -1.66 -10.68
CA ALA A 67 5.62 -2.93 -11.23
C ALA A 67 4.83 -3.80 -10.26
N GLU A 68 5.18 -3.77 -8.98
CA GLU A 68 4.79 -4.83 -8.06
C GLU A 68 4.33 -4.25 -6.73
N ILE A 69 3.32 -4.90 -6.15
CA ILE A 69 2.90 -4.75 -4.77
C ILE A 69 3.01 -6.09 -4.07
N HIS A 70 3.41 -6.05 -2.81
CA HIS A 70 3.62 -7.22 -1.97
C HIS A 70 2.86 -7.03 -0.67
N LEU A 71 2.25 -8.10 -0.17
CA LEU A 71 1.52 -8.14 1.08
C LEU A 71 2.13 -9.21 1.97
N LEU A 72 2.51 -8.76 3.15
CA LEU A 72 3.23 -9.52 4.16
C LEU A 72 2.35 -9.66 5.41
N ARG A 73 2.52 -10.77 6.13
CA ARG A 73 1.85 -11.04 7.41
C ARG A 73 2.87 -11.39 8.48
N GLY A 74 2.66 -10.92 9.71
CA GLY A 74 3.53 -11.21 10.85
C GLY A 74 2.77 -11.07 12.17
N SER A 75 3.20 -11.77 13.23
CA SER A 75 2.53 -11.73 14.54
C SER A 75 3.15 -10.74 15.53
N ASP A 76 4.41 -10.37 15.32
CA ASP A 76 5.20 -9.53 16.24
C ASP A 76 5.52 -8.13 15.68
N GLY A 77 5.15 -7.87 14.42
CA GLY A 77 5.41 -6.61 13.73
C GLY A 77 6.86 -6.43 13.24
N VAL A 78 7.69 -7.48 13.33
CA VAL A 78 9.11 -7.46 12.95
C VAL A 78 9.45 -8.59 11.98
N GLN A 79 8.95 -9.79 12.24
CA GLN A 79 9.10 -10.94 11.35
C GLN A 79 7.85 -11.06 10.48
N PHE A 80 8.06 -11.17 9.16
CA PHE A 80 6.98 -11.22 8.19
C PHE A 80 7.21 -12.32 7.16
N GLU A 81 6.13 -12.97 6.76
CA GLU A 81 6.06 -13.85 5.58
C GLU A 81 5.30 -13.12 4.46
N GLU A 82 5.76 -13.26 3.22
CA GLU A 82 4.99 -12.81 2.06
C GLU A 82 3.82 -13.78 1.83
N ILE A 83 2.60 -13.24 1.78
CA ILE A 83 1.38 -14.04 1.55
C ILE A 83 0.74 -13.78 0.19
N TRP A 84 1.09 -12.65 -0.45
CA TRP A 84 0.53 -12.28 -1.74
C TRP A 84 1.37 -11.23 -2.45
N SER A 85 1.33 -11.26 -3.78
CA SER A 85 1.86 -10.19 -4.63
C SER A 85 0.96 -9.96 -5.84
N GLY A 86 1.05 -8.76 -6.40
CA GLY A 86 0.31 -8.37 -7.59
C GLY A 86 1.12 -7.44 -8.48
N THR A 87 0.82 -7.45 -9.78
CA THR A 87 1.61 -6.72 -10.77
C THR A 87 0.80 -5.65 -11.50
N LYS A 88 1.49 -4.62 -12.01
CA LYS A 88 0.91 -3.54 -12.80
C LYS A 88 0.21 -4.03 -14.07
N ASP A 89 0.64 -5.17 -14.61
CA ASP A 89 0.09 -5.73 -15.84
C ASP A 89 -1.34 -6.26 -15.62
N GLN A 90 -1.67 -6.72 -14.41
CA GLN A 90 -3.05 -7.08 -14.04
C GLN A 90 -4.01 -5.88 -14.04
N LEU A 91 -3.48 -4.66 -13.85
CA LEU A 91 -4.23 -3.40 -13.88
C LEU A 91 -4.13 -2.67 -15.22
N SER A 92 -3.36 -3.21 -16.18
CA SER A 92 -2.98 -2.51 -17.42
C SER A 92 -2.41 -1.10 -17.18
N THR A 93 -1.73 -0.89 -16.05
CA THR A 93 -1.24 0.43 -15.63
C THR A 93 0.25 0.61 -15.90
N THR A 94 0.65 1.88 -16.05
CA THR A 94 2.06 2.25 -16.19
C THR A 94 2.81 2.28 -14.86
N SER A 95 2.11 2.44 -13.72
CA SER A 95 2.73 2.49 -12.40
C SER A 95 1.69 2.29 -11.30
N ILE A 96 2.04 1.47 -10.31
CA ILE A 96 1.30 1.33 -9.05
C ILE A 96 1.88 2.28 -7.99
N GLU A 97 1.02 2.82 -7.12
CA GLU A 97 1.36 3.58 -5.92
C GLU A 97 0.97 2.86 -4.62
N ARG A 98 1.11 3.54 -3.47
CA ARG A 98 0.65 3.08 -2.16
C ARG A 98 -0.71 2.38 -2.22
N CYS A 99 -0.82 1.27 -1.51
CA CYS A 99 -2.07 0.53 -1.31
C CYS A 99 -2.46 0.52 0.18
N GLY A 100 -3.72 0.22 0.47
CA GLY A 100 -4.24 0.05 1.83
C GLY A 100 -5.06 -1.22 1.97
N LEU A 101 -4.93 -1.93 3.10
CA LEU A 101 -5.68 -3.15 3.40
C LEU A 101 -6.74 -2.89 4.46
N ARG A 102 -7.89 -3.54 4.34
CA ARG A 102 -8.87 -3.63 5.43
C ARG A 102 -9.59 -4.96 5.43
N ARG A 103 -9.69 -5.58 6.61
CA ARG A 103 -10.68 -6.65 6.86
C ARG A 103 -12.07 -6.01 6.97
N LEU A 104 -13.01 -6.48 6.15
CA LEU A 104 -14.40 -6.03 6.12
C LEU A 104 -15.37 -7.03 6.77
N GLY A 105 -14.89 -8.23 7.10
CA GLY A 105 -15.65 -9.32 7.72
C GLY A 105 -14.82 -10.62 7.83
N PRO A 106 -15.41 -11.73 8.31
CA PRO A 106 -14.72 -13.02 8.44
C PRO A 106 -14.08 -13.51 7.14
N ASP A 107 -14.83 -13.45 6.03
CA ASP A 107 -14.39 -13.88 4.70
C ASP A 107 -14.49 -12.74 3.68
N ARG A 108 -14.15 -11.52 4.12
CA ARG A 108 -14.19 -10.35 3.23
C ARG A 108 -13.07 -9.39 3.56
N TRP A 109 -12.21 -9.19 2.58
CA TRP A 109 -11.06 -8.32 2.62
C TRP A 109 -11.10 -7.34 1.46
N ALA A 110 -10.62 -6.13 1.69
CA ALA A 110 -10.50 -5.10 0.67
C ALA A 110 -9.07 -4.58 0.59
N LEU A 111 -8.51 -4.62 -0.61
CA LEU A 111 -7.26 -3.98 -0.98
C LEU A 111 -7.59 -2.75 -1.82
N TYR A 112 -7.31 -1.56 -1.28
CA TYR A 112 -7.41 -0.30 -1.98
C TYR A 112 -6.11 -0.05 -2.72
N VAL A 113 -6.17 0.07 -4.04
CA VAL A 113 -4.99 0.15 -4.92
C VAL A 113 -4.97 1.50 -5.59
N SER A 114 -3.90 2.28 -5.37
CA SER A 114 -3.65 3.49 -6.13
C SER A 114 -2.78 3.19 -7.34
N TYR A 115 -3.18 3.62 -8.53
CA TYR A 115 -2.43 3.39 -9.76
C TYR A 115 -2.73 4.46 -10.81
N VAL A 116 -1.92 4.50 -11.87
CA VAL A 116 -2.15 5.42 -13.00
C VAL A 116 -3.30 4.87 -13.84
N ASP A 117 -4.38 5.63 -13.98
CA ASP A 117 -5.52 5.30 -14.82
C ASP A 117 -5.07 5.10 -16.28
N PRO A 118 -5.29 3.92 -16.89
CA PRO A 118 -4.98 3.69 -18.29
C PRO A 118 -5.76 4.58 -19.27
N ALA A 119 -6.91 5.13 -18.85
CA ALA A 119 -7.77 5.94 -19.69
C ALA A 119 -7.24 7.36 -19.92
N ASP A 120 -6.60 7.97 -18.92
CA ASP A 120 -6.20 9.39 -18.99
C ASP A 120 -4.83 9.72 -18.37
N GLY A 121 -4.15 8.74 -17.77
CA GLY A 121 -2.82 8.92 -17.20
C GLY A 121 -2.78 9.63 -15.84
N ARG A 122 -3.93 9.95 -15.21
CA ARG A 122 -4.00 10.50 -13.86
C ARG A 122 -4.03 9.40 -12.80
N TRP A 123 -3.72 9.74 -11.55
CA TRP A 123 -3.83 8.78 -10.46
C TRP A 123 -5.29 8.54 -10.09
N ARG A 124 -5.63 7.28 -9.82
CA ARG A 124 -6.92 6.83 -9.28
C ARG A 124 -6.75 5.88 -8.10
N ILE A 125 -7.86 5.58 -7.44
CA ILE A 125 -7.96 4.57 -6.39
C ILE A 125 -9.12 3.62 -6.72
N ASP A 126 -8.81 2.33 -6.78
CA ASP A 126 -9.78 1.26 -6.90
C ASP A 126 -9.76 0.37 -5.65
N VAL A 127 -10.74 -0.53 -5.54
CA VAL A 127 -10.74 -1.60 -4.54
C VAL A 127 -10.80 -2.97 -5.22
N CYS A 128 -9.97 -3.90 -4.74
CA CYS A 128 -10.06 -5.33 -5.00
C CYS A 128 -10.59 -6.02 -3.75
N GLU A 129 -11.66 -6.79 -3.86
CA GLU A 129 -12.17 -7.59 -2.76
C GLU A 129 -11.85 -9.07 -2.92
N ALA A 130 -11.58 -9.74 -1.81
CA ALA A 130 -11.29 -11.18 -1.77
C ALA A 130 -11.80 -11.81 -0.48
N ALA A 131 -11.94 -13.14 -0.48
CA ALA A 131 -12.35 -13.89 0.71
C ALA A 131 -11.26 -13.91 1.81
N SER A 132 -9.99 -13.79 1.41
CA SER A 132 -8.83 -13.83 2.28
C SER A 132 -7.71 -12.94 1.70
N PRO A 133 -6.75 -12.48 2.51
CA PRO A 133 -5.76 -11.49 2.08
C PRO A 133 -4.77 -12.05 1.04
N ASP A 134 -4.69 -13.38 0.90
CA ASP A 134 -3.86 -14.09 -0.07
C ASP A 134 -4.55 -14.34 -1.43
N LYS A 135 -5.78 -13.84 -1.63
CA LYS A 135 -6.63 -14.19 -2.79
C LYS A 135 -7.07 -12.98 -3.63
N PHE A 136 -6.39 -11.85 -3.53
CA PHE A 136 -6.71 -10.71 -4.40
C PHE A 136 -6.38 -11.02 -5.87
N ASP A 137 -7.26 -10.57 -6.76
CA ASP A 137 -7.02 -10.53 -8.19
C ASP A 137 -7.25 -9.11 -8.70
N LEU A 138 -6.15 -8.42 -9.00
CA LEU A 138 -6.17 -7.02 -9.41
C LEU A 138 -6.95 -6.78 -10.72
N ARG A 139 -7.18 -7.82 -11.52
CA ARG A 139 -8.04 -7.74 -12.71
C ARG A 139 -9.51 -7.48 -12.37
N ASN A 140 -9.91 -7.76 -11.13
CA ASN A 140 -11.26 -7.58 -10.62
C ASN A 140 -11.42 -6.30 -9.78
N CYS A 141 -10.42 -5.40 -9.83
CA CYS A 141 -10.53 -4.08 -9.21
C CYS A 141 -11.75 -3.31 -9.73
N ARG A 142 -12.45 -2.62 -8.84
CA ARG A 142 -13.55 -1.71 -9.17
C ARG A 142 -13.21 -0.27 -8.77
N PRO A 143 -13.57 0.75 -9.59
CA PRO A 143 -13.35 2.15 -9.25
C PRO A 143 -13.95 2.52 -7.90
N ILE A 144 -13.22 3.32 -7.13
CA ILE A 144 -13.73 3.99 -5.92
C ILE A 144 -13.67 5.50 -6.09
N LEU A 145 -12.51 6.02 -6.50
CA LEU A 145 -12.31 7.45 -6.67
C LEU A 145 -11.32 7.67 -7.81
N THR A 146 -11.78 8.35 -8.85
CA THR A 146 -10.97 8.81 -9.97
C THR A 146 -10.72 10.31 -9.86
N ALA A 147 -9.76 10.79 -10.65
CA ALA A 147 -9.49 12.22 -10.77
C ALA A 147 -10.70 12.99 -11.35
N ALA A 148 -11.47 12.36 -12.24
CA ALA A 148 -12.65 12.96 -12.86
C ALA A 148 -13.83 13.14 -11.89
N ASP A 149 -13.98 12.24 -10.91
CA ASP A 149 -15.08 12.30 -9.93
C ASP A 149 -15.06 13.56 -9.08
N ILE A 150 -13.89 14.19 -8.93
CA ILE A 150 -13.69 15.36 -8.06
C ILE A 150 -13.01 16.54 -8.77
N ASP A 151 -12.92 16.51 -10.11
CA ASP A 151 -12.25 17.52 -10.93
C ASP A 151 -10.83 17.86 -10.44
N ALA A 152 -10.02 16.82 -10.22
CA ALA A 152 -8.65 16.94 -9.72
C ALA A 152 -7.59 16.50 -10.76
N ASP A 153 -6.34 16.86 -10.50
CA ASP A 153 -5.18 16.39 -11.28
C ASP A 153 -4.81 14.92 -11.00
N GLY A 154 -5.33 14.36 -9.90
CA GLY A 154 -5.10 12.97 -9.51
C GLY A 154 -5.50 12.68 -8.07
N VAL A 155 -5.92 11.45 -7.80
CA VAL A 155 -6.22 10.94 -6.46
C VAL A 155 -5.35 9.73 -6.18
N LYS A 156 -4.62 9.75 -5.06
CA LYS A 156 -3.63 8.73 -4.76
C LYS A 156 -3.50 8.45 -3.26
N GLU A 157 -2.78 7.39 -2.95
CA GLU A 157 -2.32 7.06 -1.60
C GLU A 157 -3.46 6.90 -0.59
N PRO A 158 -4.35 5.90 -0.77
CA PRO A 158 -5.42 5.63 0.18
C PRO A 158 -4.86 5.46 1.59
N PHE A 159 -5.54 6.09 2.55
CA PHE A 159 -5.24 5.99 3.97
C PHE A 159 -6.52 5.61 4.71
N LEU A 160 -6.45 4.51 5.46
CA LEU A 160 -7.59 3.88 6.12
C LEU A 160 -7.40 3.98 7.64
N PHE A 161 -8.50 4.22 8.37
CA PHE A 161 -8.54 4.25 9.84
C PHE A 161 -9.34 3.07 10.40
#